data_AF-A0A656GE29-F1
#
_entry.id   AF-A0A656GE29-F1
#
_cell.length_a   1.000
_cell.length_b   1.000
_cell.length_c   1.000
_cell.angle_alpha   90.00
_cell.angle_beta   90.00
_cell.angle_gamma   90.00
#
_symmetry.space_group_name_H-M   'P 1'
#
loop_
_entity.id
_entity.type
_entity.pdbx_description
1 polymer ?
#
loop_
_entity_poly.entity_id
_entity_poly.type
_entity_poly.pdbx_seq_one_letter_code
_entity_poly.pdbx_strand_id
1 'polypeptide(L)'
;FICEPDMSMVLSGSRLHGRLGRPEMTLIDARTEARFRGDVEPLDPVAGHIPGAQCAACTDNLGPDGRFLPPEQLRQRFAEKLQGRPPESLVSYCGSGVTACHNLFALCLAGYPLATLYAGSWSEWINDPEHEIATGAG
;
A
#
# COMPACT_ATOMS: atom_id res chain seq x y z
N PHE A 1 18.64 -0.52 26.40
CA PHE A 1 17.54 -0.72 25.43
C PHE A 1 18.19 -1.18 24.14
N ILE A 2 17.90 -2.40 23.68
CA ILE A 2 18.30 -2.90 22.36
C ILE A 2 17.04 -2.77 21.50
N CYS A 3 17.12 -1.96 20.45
CA CYS A 3 16.01 -1.79 19.52
C CYS A 3 16.06 -2.93 18.51
N GLU A 4 15.08 -3.84 18.55
CA GLU A 4 14.94 -4.91 17.56
C GLU A 4 13.68 -4.63 16.71
N PRO A 5 13.79 -4.67 15.38
CA PRO A 5 12.64 -4.49 14.50
C PRO A 5 11.71 -5.69 14.61
N ASP A 6 10.40 -5.43 14.69
CA ASP A 6 9.39 -6.49 14.59
C ASP A 6 9.27 -6.95 13.12
N MET A 7 10.01 -7.99 12.78
CA MET A 7 10.03 -8.55 11.43
C MET A 7 8.70 -9.21 11.03
N SER A 8 7.75 -9.42 11.95
CA SER A 8 6.41 -9.90 11.61
C SER A 8 5.58 -8.83 10.87
N MET A 9 5.96 -7.57 11.00
CA MET A 9 5.27 -6.42 10.40
C MET A 9 5.77 -6.05 9.01
N VAL A 10 6.83 -6.69 8.54
CA VAL A 10 7.46 -6.45 7.24
C VAL A 10 7.29 -7.67 6.35
N LEU A 11 6.75 -7.46 5.15
CA LEU A 11 6.68 -8.50 4.13
C LEU A 11 7.85 -8.36 3.14
N SER A 12 8.34 -9.48 2.60
CA SER A 12 9.29 -9.50 1.47
C SER A 12 8.55 -9.62 0.13
N GLY A 13 9.21 -9.28 -0.98
CA GLY A 13 8.63 -9.41 -2.33
C GLY A 13 8.18 -10.84 -2.64
N SER A 14 9.03 -11.82 -2.37
CA SER A 14 8.72 -13.25 -2.56
C SER A 14 7.52 -13.73 -1.75
N ARG A 15 7.38 -13.26 -0.51
CA ARG A 15 6.23 -13.59 0.35
C ARG A 15 4.96 -12.88 -0.10
N LEU A 16 5.08 -11.69 -0.70
CA LEU A 16 3.95 -10.97 -1.29
C LEU A 16 3.46 -11.70 -2.53
N HIS A 17 4.37 -12.08 -3.42
CA HIS A 17 4.07 -12.81 -4.65
C HIS A 17 3.28 -14.09 -4.38
N GLY A 18 3.69 -14.93 -3.42
CA GLY A 18 2.95 -16.13 -3.02
C GLY A 18 1.59 -15.90 -2.33
N ARG A 19 1.24 -14.64 -2.05
CA ARG A 19 -0.06 -14.23 -1.50
C ARG A 19 -0.96 -13.50 -2.50
N LEU A 20 -0.46 -13.14 -3.68
CA LEU A 20 -1.26 -12.46 -4.70
C LEU A 20 -2.48 -13.30 -5.09
N GLY A 21 -3.60 -12.61 -5.36
CA GLY A 21 -4.86 -13.24 -5.75
C GLY A 21 -5.65 -13.92 -4.62
N ARG A 22 -5.14 -13.94 -3.38
CA ARG A 22 -5.92 -14.47 -2.26
C ARG A 22 -7.15 -13.60 -1.97
N PRO A 23 -8.36 -14.18 -1.83
CA PRO A 23 -9.60 -13.43 -1.74
C PRO A 23 -9.69 -12.56 -0.47
N GLU A 24 -9.01 -12.94 0.61
CA GLU A 24 -8.96 -12.18 1.86
C GLU A 24 -7.96 -11.02 1.84
N MET A 25 -7.04 -11.00 0.87
CA MET A 25 -5.97 -10.02 0.84
C MET A 25 -6.44 -8.70 0.22
N THR A 26 -6.05 -7.60 0.86
CA THR A 26 -6.19 -6.24 0.31
C THR A 26 -4.79 -5.68 0.10
N LEU A 27 -4.41 -5.40 -1.14
CA LEU A 27 -3.14 -4.76 -1.45
C LEU A 27 -3.41 -3.31 -1.86
N ILE A 28 -2.76 -2.35 -1.21
CA ILE A 28 -2.92 -0.92 -1.53
C ILE A 28 -1.59 -0.26 -1.88
N ASP A 29 -1.61 0.58 -2.91
CA ASP A 29 -0.50 1.41 -3.34
C ASP A 29 -0.68 2.85 -2.85
N ALA A 30 0.27 3.35 -2.07
CA ALA A 30 0.24 4.71 -1.52
C ALA A 30 0.80 5.78 -2.47
N ARG A 31 1.28 5.43 -3.66
CA ARG A 31 1.73 6.38 -4.69
C ARG A 31 0.54 7.15 -5.27
N THR A 32 0.85 8.20 -6.04
CA THR A 32 -0.16 8.95 -6.79
C THR A 32 -0.83 8.08 -7.84
N GLU A 33 -2.05 8.42 -8.21
CA GLU A 33 -2.82 7.67 -9.21
C GLU A 33 -2.09 7.58 -10.57
N ALA A 34 -1.43 8.65 -11.01
CA ALA A 34 -0.64 8.64 -12.23
C ALA A 34 0.52 7.63 -12.20
N ARG A 35 1.17 7.46 -11.03
CA ARG A 35 2.23 6.44 -10.85
C ARG A 35 1.65 5.04 -10.80
N PHE A 36 0.55 4.85 -10.07
CA PHE A 36 -0.16 3.58 -10.02
C PHE A 36 -0.59 3.10 -11.41
N ARG A 37 -1.23 3.97 -12.20
CA ARG A 37 -1.67 3.66 -13.56
C ARG A 37 -0.52 3.39 -14.53
N GLY A 38 0.70 3.78 -14.17
CA GLY A 38 1.88 3.70 -15.04
C GLY A 38 1.96 4.82 -16.08
N ASP A 39 1.20 5.91 -15.90
CA ASP A 39 1.21 7.07 -16.80
C ASP A 39 2.52 7.88 -16.65
N VAL A 40 3.08 7.90 -15.42
CA VAL A 40 4.34 8.58 -15.08
C VAL A 40 5.09 7.74 -14.06
N GLU A 41 6.39 7.51 -14.25
CA GLU A 41 7.25 6.96 -13.20
C GLU A 41 8.62 7.65 -13.23
N PRO A 42 8.87 8.63 -12.34
CA PRO A 42 10.08 9.44 -12.40
C PRO A 42 11.26 8.84 -11.61
N LEU A 43 11.00 7.85 -10.75
CA LEU A 43 12.01 7.31 -9.82
C LEU A 43 12.55 5.96 -10.30
N ASP A 44 11.67 5.10 -10.79
CA ASP A 44 11.97 3.72 -11.13
C ASP A 44 11.97 3.49 -12.65
N PRO A 45 12.72 2.50 -13.17
CA PRO A 45 12.82 2.25 -14.62
C PRO A 45 11.55 1.69 -15.24
N VAL A 46 10.63 1.16 -14.44
CA VAL A 46 9.40 0.52 -14.91
C VAL A 46 8.18 1.18 -14.26
N ALA A 47 7.23 1.60 -15.09
CA ALA A 47 5.97 2.20 -14.67
C ALA A 47 4.87 1.13 -14.52
N GLY A 48 3.92 1.36 -13.62
CA GLY A 48 2.81 0.45 -13.34
C GLY A 48 2.63 0.20 -11.85
N HIS A 49 1.92 -0.87 -11.52
CA HIS A 49 1.62 -1.30 -10.15
C HIS A 49 1.64 -2.83 -10.02
N ILE A 50 1.60 -3.30 -8.77
CA ILE A 50 1.53 -4.74 -8.47
C ILE A 50 0.13 -5.25 -8.83
N PRO A 51 -0.01 -6.33 -9.62
CA PRO A 51 -1.32 -6.84 -10.01
C PRO A 51 -2.28 -7.09 -8.83
N GLY A 52 -3.53 -6.66 -8.99
CA GLY A 52 -4.57 -6.75 -7.96
C GLY A 52 -4.44 -5.72 -6.84
N ALA A 53 -3.44 -4.82 -6.88
CA ALA A 53 -3.38 -3.68 -5.99
C ALA A 53 -4.46 -2.65 -6.32
N GLN A 54 -4.94 -1.96 -5.28
CA GLN A 54 -5.83 -0.81 -5.41
C GLN A 54 -5.05 0.47 -5.15
N CYS A 55 -5.30 1.52 -5.94
CA CYS A 55 -4.75 2.84 -5.67
C CYS A 55 -5.36 3.42 -4.37
N ALA A 56 -4.50 3.84 -3.45
CA ALA A 56 -4.88 4.55 -2.23
C ALA A 56 -3.81 5.63 -1.93
N ALA A 57 -3.74 6.66 -2.79
CA ALA A 57 -2.78 7.74 -2.66
C ALA A 57 -2.77 8.33 -1.25
N CYS A 58 -1.58 8.48 -0.66
CA CYS A 58 -1.45 8.91 0.73
C CYS A 58 -1.94 10.35 0.96
N THR A 59 -1.86 11.19 -0.07
CA THR A 59 -2.31 12.59 -0.07
C THR A 59 -3.80 12.73 0.19
N ASP A 60 -4.59 11.76 -0.24
CA ASP A 60 -6.04 11.78 -0.06
C ASP A 60 -6.45 11.47 1.40
N ASN A 61 -5.52 11.07 2.26
CA ASN A 61 -5.78 10.94 3.69
C ASN A 61 -5.71 12.31 4.40
N LEU A 62 -5.36 13.38 3.68
CA LEU A 62 -5.18 14.72 4.21
C LEU A 62 -6.29 15.66 3.74
N GLY A 63 -6.70 16.58 4.62
CA GLY A 63 -7.54 17.72 4.30
C GLY A 63 -6.75 18.85 3.64
N PRO A 64 -7.43 19.94 3.25
CA PRO A 64 -6.82 21.08 2.56
C PRO A 64 -5.80 21.85 3.42
N ASP A 65 -5.81 21.66 4.73
CA ASP A 65 -4.86 22.23 5.69
C ASP A 65 -3.63 21.33 5.92
N GLY A 66 -3.53 20.21 5.19
CA GLY A 66 -2.45 19.24 5.31
C GLY A 66 -2.53 18.34 6.55
N ARG A 67 -3.64 18.39 7.31
CA ARG A 67 -3.87 17.49 8.44
C ARG A 67 -4.61 16.23 8.00
N PHE A 68 -4.47 15.14 8.76
CA PHE A 68 -5.29 13.96 8.52
C PHE A 68 -6.78 14.30 8.55
N LEU A 69 -7.52 13.70 7.62
CA LEU A 69 -8.97 13.76 7.62
C LEU A 69 -9.54 13.22 8.94
N PRO A 70 -10.76 13.64 9.33
CA PRO A 70 -11.42 13.11 10.50
C PRO A 70 -11.48 11.57 10.47
N PRO A 71 -11.33 10.88 11.62
CA PRO A 71 -11.32 9.42 11.71
C PRO A 71 -12.45 8.73 10.94
N GLU A 72 -13.67 9.27 10.96
CA GLU A 72 -14.82 8.70 10.26
C GLU A 72 -14.66 8.73 8.72
N GLN A 73 -14.08 9.78 8.17
CA GLN A 73 -13.82 9.88 6.73
C GLN A 73 -12.70 8.93 6.30
N LEU A 74 -11.64 8.82 7.11
CA LEU A 74 -10.59 7.82 6.89
C LEU A 74 -11.18 6.41 6.96
N ARG A 75 -12.06 6.16 7.92
CA ARG A 75 -12.73 4.86 8.09
C ARG A 75 -13.56 4.49 6.86
N GLN A 76 -14.37 5.41 6.35
CA GLN A 76 -15.12 5.19 5.12
C GLN A 76 -14.19 4.89 3.94
N ARG A 77 -13.14 5.71 3.75
CA ARG A 77 -12.15 5.52 2.68
C ARG A 77 -11.50 4.13 2.73
N PHE A 78 -11.06 3.68 3.92
CA PHE A 78 -10.44 2.36 4.05
C PHE A 78 -11.45 1.22 3.97
N ALA A 79 -12.70 1.41 4.40
CA ALA A 79 -13.77 0.42 4.22
C ALA A 79 -14.03 0.14 2.73
N GLU A 80 -13.98 1.16 1.88
CA GLU A 80 -14.10 1.02 0.42
C GLU A 80 -12.95 0.19 -0.17
N LYS A 81 -11.73 0.29 0.37
CA LYS A 81 -10.58 -0.52 -0.08
C LYS A 81 -10.64 -1.96 0.44
N LEU A 82 -11.07 -2.13 1.68
CA LEU A 82 -11.23 -3.44 2.31
C LEU A 82 -12.37 -4.24 1.67
N GLN A 83 -13.47 -3.60 1.30
CA GLN A 83 -14.65 -4.27 0.73
C GLN A 83 -15.15 -5.44 1.60
N GLY A 84 -15.09 -5.28 2.93
CA GLY A 84 -15.45 -6.33 3.90
C GLY A 84 -14.37 -7.38 4.18
N ARG A 85 -13.20 -7.30 3.54
CA ARG A 85 -12.05 -8.17 3.85
C ARG A 85 -11.43 -7.82 5.22
N PRO A 86 -10.76 -8.78 5.88
CA PRO A 86 -10.11 -8.54 7.17
C PRO A 86 -9.03 -7.45 7.09
N PRO A 87 -9.07 -6.41 7.94
CA PRO A 87 -8.05 -5.35 7.97
C PRO A 87 -6.63 -5.85 8.23
N GLU A 88 -6.48 -6.95 8.97
CA GLU A 88 -5.19 -7.58 9.29
C GLU A 88 -4.54 -8.23 8.06
N SER A 89 -5.33 -8.50 7.02
CA SER A 89 -4.85 -9.02 5.73
C SER A 89 -4.51 -7.91 4.74
N LEU A 90 -4.65 -6.64 5.13
CA LEU A 90 -4.23 -5.51 4.33
C LEU A 90 -2.71 -5.41 4.30
N VAL A 91 -2.17 -5.14 3.11
CA VAL A 91 -0.75 -4.85 2.89
C VAL A 91 -0.66 -3.51 2.18
N SER A 92 0.13 -2.59 2.73
CA SER A 92 0.41 -1.30 2.09
C SER A 92 1.83 -1.28 1.53
N TYR A 93 1.99 -0.73 0.32
CA TYR A 93 3.28 -0.46 -0.31
C TYR A 93 3.28 0.90 -1.02
N CYS A 94 4.43 1.34 -1.50
CA CYS A 94 4.53 2.54 -2.34
C CYS A 94 5.70 2.45 -3.34
N GLY A 95 6.57 3.46 -3.42
CA GLY A 95 7.84 3.37 -4.14
C GLY A 95 8.91 2.61 -3.35
N SER A 96 9.23 3.11 -2.15
CA SER A 96 10.32 2.64 -1.28
C SER A 96 9.91 2.47 0.19
N GLY A 97 8.63 2.20 0.45
CA GLY A 97 8.10 1.93 1.81
C GLY A 97 7.76 3.16 2.66
N VAL A 98 8.14 4.39 2.27
CA VAL A 98 7.96 5.60 3.09
C VAL A 98 6.49 6.05 3.16
N THR A 99 5.86 6.35 2.01
CA THR A 99 4.46 6.81 1.99
C THR A 99 3.45 5.71 2.32
N ALA A 100 3.84 4.43 2.26
CA ALA A 100 3.03 3.33 2.74
C ALA A 100 2.77 3.43 4.25
N CYS A 101 3.78 3.85 5.04
CA CYS A 101 3.61 4.11 6.47
C CYS A 101 2.55 5.19 6.75
N HIS A 102 2.38 6.16 5.85
CA HIS A 102 1.34 7.18 5.97
C HIS A 102 -0.06 6.58 5.87
N ASN A 103 -0.26 5.61 4.96
CA ASN A 103 -1.52 4.87 4.88
C ASN A 103 -1.75 4.01 6.12
N LEU A 104 -0.73 3.30 6.61
CA LEU A 104 -0.83 2.50 7.82
C LEU A 104 -1.19 3.34 9.06
N PHE A 105 -0.61 4.53 9.19
CA PHE A 105 -0.96 5.44 10.27
C PHE A 105 -2.39 5.97 10.14
N ALA A 106 -2.82 6.37 8.94
CA ALA A 106 -4.20 6.78 8.68
C ALA A 106 -5.21 5.65 8.97
N LEU A 107 -4.84 4.40 8.67
CA LEU A 107 -5.64 3.22 8.97
C LEU A 107 -5.83 3.05 10.49
N CYS A 108 -4.76 3.24 11.28
CA CYS A 108 -4.85 3.25 12.74
C CYS A 108 -5.71 4.41 13.27
N LEU A 109 -5.59 5.62 12.71
CA LEU A 109 -6.44 6.76 13.07
C LEU A 109 -7.93 6.48 12.79
N ALA A 110 -8.24 5.71 11.75
CA ALA A 110 -9.58 5.25 11.42
C ALA A 110 -10.12 4.15 12.37
N GLY A 111 -9.32 3.71 13.35
CA GLY A 111 -9.72 2.71 14.35
C GLY A 111 -9.52 1.25 13.90
N TYR A 112 -8.77 1.01 12.83
CA TYR A 112 -8.37 -0.34 12.40
C TYR A 112 -7.06 -0.77 13.06
N PRO A 113 -6.78 -2.08 13.15
CA PRO A 113 -5.47 -2.57 13.60
C PRO A 113 -4.37 -2.14 12.63
N LEU A 114 -3.14 -2.11 13.16
CA LEU A 114 -1.97 -1.84 12.35
C LEU A 114 -1.73 -2.99 11.35
N ALA A 115 -1.83 -2.67 10.07
CA ALA A 115 -1.68 -3.62 8.97
C ALA A 115 -0.20 -3.81 8.57
N THR A 116 0.06 -4.74 7.64
CA THR A 116 1.42 -5.11 7.22
C THR A 116 2.00 -4.09 6.24
N LEU A 117 3.29 -3.78 6.41
CA LEU A 117 4.09 -3.00 5.46
C LEU A 117 4.82 -3.92 4.49
N TYR A 118 4.68 -3.69 3.19
CA TYR A 118 5.63 -4.20 2.20
C TYR A 118 6.72 -3.16 1.95
N ALA A 119 7.84 -3.28 2.69
CA ALA A 119 8.84 -2.22 2.78
C ALA A 119 9.65 -2.03 1.48
N GLY A 120 9.99 -3.12 0.79
CA GLY A 120 10.73 -3.03 -0.48
C GLY A 120 9.89 -2.41 -1.60
N SER A 121 8.56 -2.49 -1.49
CA SER A 121 7.63 -1.70 -2.31
C SER A 121 7.86 -1.86 -3.82
N TRP A 122 7.45 -0.89 -4.64
CA TRP A 122 7.59 -0.95 -6.09
C TRP A 122 9.04 -1.14 -6.55
N SER A 123 9.99 -0.43 -5.95
CA SER A 123 11.40 -0.50 -6.35
C SER A 123 12.01 -1.89 -6.14
N GLU A 124 11.64 -2.63 -5.08
CA GLU A 124 12.05 -4.04 -4.94
C GLU A 124 11.27 -4.94 -5.91
N TRP A 125 9.95 -4.73 -6.02
CA TRP A 125 9.07 -5.58 -6.83
C TRP A 125 9.57 -5.72 -8.27
N ILE A 126 9.91 -4.61 -8.92
CA ILE A 126 10.32 -4.58 -10.33
C ILE A 126 11.73 -5.11 -10.59
N ASN A 127 12.53 -5.38 -9.55
CA ASN A 127 13.88 -5.94 -9.73
C ASN A 127 13.84 -7.45 -10.01
N ASP A 128 12.72 -8.10 -9.71
CA ASP A 128 12.51 -9.50 -10.02
C ASP A 128 11.76 -9.64 -11.36
N PRO A 129 12.37 -10.24 -12.40
CA PRO A 129 11.72 -10.41 -13.70
C PRO A 129 10.58 -11.43 -13.69
N GLU A 130 10.45 -12.26 -12.64
CA GLU A 130 9.32 -13.19 -12.51
C GLU A 130 8.05 -12.50 -11.97
N HIS A 131 8.18 -11.29 -11.42
CA HIS A 131 7.05 -10.53 -10.93
C HIS A 131 6.26 -9.87 -12.06
N GLU A 132 4.96 -10.15 -12.07
CA GLU A 132 4.02 -9.52 -12.98
C GLU A 132 3.83 -8.02 -12.66
N ILE A 133 3.51 -7.25 -13.70
CA ILE A 133 3.31 -5.79 -13.64
C ILE A 133 1.99 -5.46 -14.33
N ALA A 134 1.16 -4.66 -13.67
CA ALA A 134 -0.10 -4.14 -14.21
C ALA A 134 -0.01 -2.64 -14.51
N THR A 135 -0.85 -2.16 -15.43
CA THR A 135 -1.00 -0.74 -15.80
C THR A 135 -2.48 -0.39 -15.98
N GLY A 136 -2.81 0.90 -16.04
CA GLY A 136 -4.19 1.38 -16.16
C GLY A 136 -4.96 1.41 -14.84
N ALA A 137 -6.29 1.52 -14.93
CA ALA A 137 -7.16 1.47 -13.76
C ALA A 137 -7.24 0.03 -13.24
N GLY A 138 -6.93 -0.15 -11.96
CA GLY A 138 -7.06 -1.43 -11.24
C GLY A 138 -8.46 -1.69 -10.75
#